data_AF-A0A0L8FRK8-F1
#
_entry.id   AF-A0A0L8FRK8-F1
#
_cell.length_a   1.000
_cell.length_b   1.000
_cell.length_c   1.000
_cell.angle_alpha   90.00
_cell.angle_beta   90.00
_cell.angle_gamma   90.00
#
_symmetry.space_group_name_H-M   'P 1'
#
loop_
_entity.id
_entity.type
_entity.pdbx_description
1 polymer ?
#
loop_
_entity_poly.entity_id
_entity_poly.type
_entity_poly.pdbx_seq_one_letter_code
_entity_poly.pdbx_strand_id
1 'polypeptide(L)'
;MWLWYQFCRDVCSAKLLQDKTPFGGPDHSVEIDESLFFNRKNNIGRMCRKTWVVGCYDTTTRKGFLQRVPDTSVETMENVIRQKRSSMNYCYD
;
A
#
# COMPACT_ATOMS: atom_id res chain seq x y z
N MET A 1 14.88 -9.79 -20.96
CA MET A 1 13.65 -9.00 -20.71
C MET A 1 13.02 -9.32 -19.34
N TRP A 2 12.77 -10.58 -18.99
CA TRP A 2 12.19 -10.97 -17.69
C TRP A 2 13.01 -10.55 -16.45
N LEU A 3 14.34 -10.68 -16.52
CA LEU A 3 15.24 -10.32 -15.41
C LEU A 3 15.18 -8.83 -15.08
N TRP A 4 15.06 -7.96 -16.09
CA TRP A 4 14.96 -6.51 -15.87
C TRP A 4 13.66 -6.13 -15.18
N TYR A 5 12.52 -6.69 -15.63
CA TYR A 5 11.24 -6.43 -14.97
C TYR A 5 11.20 -6.94 -13.53
N GLN A 6 11.83 -8.09 -13.26
CA GLN A 6 11.93 -8.61 -11.90
C GLN A 6 12.77 -7.68 -11.01
N PHE A 7 13.95 -7.27 -11.50
CA PHE A 7 14.80 -6.31 -10.80
C PHE A 7 14.07 -5.00 -10.48
N CYS A 8 13.41 -4.39 -11.46
CA CYS A 8 12.64 -3.17 -11.24
C CYS A 8 11.54 -3.36 -10.19
N ARG A 9 10.81 -4.49 -10.25
CA ARG A 9 9.78 -4.79 -9.24
C ARG A 9 10.36 -4.95 -7.85
N ASP A 10 11.49 -5.63 -7.71
CA ASP A 10 12.12 -5.86 -6.41
C ASP A 10 12.64 -4.55 -5.81
N VAL A 11 13.28 -3.69 -6.60
CA VAL A 11 13.74 -2.37 -6.15
C VAL A 11 12.57 -1.46 -5.75
N CYS A 12 11.54 -1.35 -6.60
CA CYS A 12 10.38 -0.50 -6.31
C CYS A 12 9.61 -1.00 -5.10
N SER A 13 9.33 -2.30 -5.01
CA SER A 13 8.58 -2.86 -3.88
C SER A 13 9.37 -2.75 -2.58
N ALA A 14 10.70 -2.95 -2.59
CA ALA A 14 11.53 -2.75 -1.42
C ALA A 14 11.45 -1.31 -0.91
N LYS A 15 11.52 -0.32 -1.81
CA LYS A 15 11.40 1.09 -1.43
C LYS A 15 10.02 1.41 -0.84
N LEU A 16 8.95 0.97 -1.48
CA LEU A 16 7.57 1.25 -1.05
C LEU A 16 7.17 0.52 0.24
N LEU A 17 7.72 -0.66 0.50
CA LEU A 17 7.45 -1.44 1.72
C LEU A 17 8.27 -0.95 2.92
N GLN A 18 9.43 -0.35 2.69
CA GLN A 18 10.28 0.19 3.76
C GLN A 18 9.90 1.62 4.16
N ASP A 19 9.20 2.35 3.30
CA ASP A 19 8.84 3.74 3.57
C ASP A 19 7.81 3.83 4.71
N LYS A 20 8.25 4.44 5.82
CA LYS A 20 7.43 4.73 6.99
C LYS A 20 7.11 6.22 7.11
N THR A 21 7.43 7.01 6.08
CA THR A 21 7.14 8.43 6.09
C THR A 21 5.63 8.62 6.24
N PRO A 22 5.19 9.47 7.17
CA PRO A 22 3.79 9.81 7.25
C PRO A 22 3.33 10.47 5.95
N PHE A 23 2.09 10.21 5.55
CA PHE A 23 1.51 10.72 4.30
C PHE A 23 0.35 11.67 4.57
N GLY A 24 0.06 12.50 3.58
CA GLY A 24 -1.03 13.47 3.64
C GLY A 24 -0.74 14.66 4.55
N GLY A 25 -1.76 15.48 4.74
CA GLY A 25 -1.68 16.77 5.41
C GLY A 25 -2.66 17.76 4.75
N PRO A 26 -2.80 18.97 5.30
CA PRO A 26 -3.51 20.04 4.62
C PRO A 26 -2.94 20.22 3.20
N ASP A 27 -3.82 20.38 2.20
CA ASP A 27 -3.45 20.55 0.78
C ASP A 27 -2.80 19.34 0.09
N HIS A 28 -2.85 18.15 0.69
CA HIS A 28 -2.39 16.91 0.06
C HIS A 28 -3.55 16.08 -0.47
N SER A 29 -3.44 15.64 -1.72
CA SER A 29 -4.36 14.69 -2.35
C SER A 29 -3.73 13.30 -2.38
N VAL A 30 -4.35 12.37 -1.67
CA VAL A 30 -3.84 11.00 -1.52
C VAL A 30 -4.82 10.01 -2.13
N GLU A 31 -4.31 9.17 -3.02
CA GLU A 31 -5.02 8.03 -3.58
C GLU A 31 -4.75 6.80 -2.73
N ILE A 32 -5.79 6.00 -2.46
CA ILE A 32 -5.72 4.77 -1.68
C ILE A 32 -6.32 3.65 -2.54
N ASP A 33 -5.60 2.53 -2.67
CA ASP A 33 -6.02 1.35 -3.43
C ASP A 33 -5.90 0.08 -2.60
N GLU A 34 -6.86 -0.83 -2.80
CA GLU A 34 -6.92 -2.15 -2.18
C GLU A 34 -6.62 -3.24 -3.21
N SER A 35 -5.49 -3.91 -3.04
CA SER A 35 -5.00 -4.91 -3.99
C SER A 35 -4.88 -6.29 -3.36
N LEU A 36 -5.51 -7.29 -3.97
CA LEU A 36 -5.35 -8.70 -3.60
C LEU A 36 -4.27 -9.37 -4.48
N PHE A 37 -3.12 -9.65 -3.88
CA PHE A 37 -2.05 -10.43 -4.53
C PHE A 37 -2.27 -11.92 -4.29
N PHE A 38 -2.37 -12.69 -5.38
CA PHE A 38 -2.51 -14.13 -5.28
C PHE A 38 -1.76 -14.89 -6.36
N ASN A 39 -1.30 -16.08 -5.99
CA ASN A 39 -0.73 -17.04 -6.94
C ASN A 39 -1.71 -18.19 -7.15
N ARG A 40 -1.88 -18.59 -8.41
CA ARG A 40 -2.59 -19.82 -8.80
C ARG A 40 -1.57 -20.90 -9.13
N LYS A 41 -1.77 -22.13 -8.65
CA LYS A 41 -0.94 -23.27 -9.08
C LYS A 41 -1.06 -23.39 -10.61
N ASN A 42 0.05 -23.36 -11.34
CA ASN A 42 0.10 -23.45 -12.81
C ASN A 42 -0.75 -22.42 -13.57
N ASN A 43 -1.05 -21.27 -12.97
CA ASN A 43 -2.04 -20.28 -13.49
C ASN A 43 -3.46 -20.84 -13.72
N ILE A 44 -3.71 -22.10 -13.37
CA ILE A 44 -4.94 -22.85 -13.63
C ILE A 44 -5.26 -23.65 -12.36
N GLY A 45 -6.24 -23.19 -11.59
CA GLY A 45 -6.74 -23.90 -10.40
C GLY A 45 -6.68 -23.08 -9.11
N ARG A 46 -6.53 -23.78 -7.98
CA ARG A 46 -6.66 -23.26 -6.61
C ARG A 46 -5.73 -22.07 -6.35
N MET A 47 -6.28 -21.01 -5.73
CA MET A 47 -5.50 -19.90 -5.17
C MET A 47 -4.72 -20.42 -3.96
N CYS A 48 -3.39 -20.45 -4.06
CA CYS A 48 -2.53 -21.03 -3.03
C CYS A 48 -2.22 -20.03 -1.91
N ARG A 49 -1.90 -18.79 -2.27
CA ARG A 49 -1.55 -17.72 -1.34
C ARG A 49 -2.33 -16.48 -1.71
N LYS A 50 -2.97 -15.87 -0.72
CA LYS A 50 -3.64 -14.56 -0.82
C LYS A 50 -2.92 -13.60 0.12
N THR A 51 -2.61 -12.41 -0.36
CA THR A 51 -2.03 -11.34 0.45
C THR A 51 -2.78 -10.07 0.08
N TRP A 52 -3.48 -9.49 1.04
CA TRP A 52 -4.05 -8.16 0.87
C TRP A 52 -2.96 -7.12 1.11
N VAL A 53 -2.93 -6.13 0.23
CA VAL A 53 -2.03 -5.01 0.32
C VAL A 53 -2.84 -3.75 0.08
N VAL A 54 -2.70 -2.81 0.98
CA VAL A 54 -3.18 -1.44 0.78
C VAL A 54 -2.01 -0.64 0.23
N GLY A 55 -2.24 0.03 -0.89
CA GLY A 55 -1.33 1.02 -1.43
C GLY A 55 -1.88 2.41 -1.19
N CYS A 56 -1.01 3.36 -0.87
CA CYS A 56 -1.37 4.76 -0.99
C CYS A 56 -0.30 5.53 -1.75
N TYR A 57 -0.75 6.56 -2.46
CA TYR A 57 0.10 7.44 -3.24
C TYR A 57 -0.34 8.89 -3.04
N ASP A 58 0.60 9.70 -2.53
CA ASP A 58 0.42 11.14 -2.39
C ASP A 58 0.82 11.81 -3.71
N THR A 59 -0.17 12.37 -4.40
CA THR A 59 0.02 13.00 -5.71
C THR A 59 0.77 14.33 -5.62
N THR A 60 0.72 15.00 -4.46
CA THR A 60 1.42 16.25 -4.16
C THR A 60 2.91 15.99 -3.96
N THR A 61 3.28 15.01 -3.13
CA THR A 61 4.69 14.71 -2.81
C THR A 61 5.32 13.66 -3.72
N ARG A 62 4.52 12.99 -4.56
CA ARG A 62 4.92 11.86 -5.42
C ARG A 62 5.57 10.71 -4.65
N LYS A 63 5.07 10.47 -3.44
CA LYS A 63 5.52 9.37 -2.58
C LYS A 63 4.41 8.35 -2.42
N GLY A 64 4.78 7.08 -2.44
CA GLY A 64 3.86 5.98 -2.19
C GLY A 64 4.34 5.06 -1.08
N PHE A 65 3.43 4.30 -0.53
CA PHE A 65 3.74 3.19 0.37
C PHE A 65 2.84 2.00 0.08
N LEU A 66 3.32 0.81 0.44
CA LEU A 66 2.55 -0.42 0.42
C LEU A 66 2.53 -1.03 1.82
N GLN A 67 1.37 -1.45 2.29
CA GLN A 67 1.21 -2.11 3.58
C GLN A 67 0.43 -3.41 3.40
N ARG A 68 1.02 -4.52 3.86
CA ARG A 68 0.29 -5.80 3.95
C ARG A 68 -0.72 -5.74 5.07
N VAL A 69 -1.92 -6.23 4.82
CA VAL A 69 -3.03 -6.25 5.77
C VAL A 69 -3.68 -7.64 5.82
N PRO A 70 -4.34 -8.02 6.93
CA PRO A 70 -5.02 -9.31 7.04
C PRO A 70 -6.28 -9.38 6.16
N ASP A 71 -7.01 -8.28 6.03
CA ASP A 71 -8.25 -8.13 5.27
C ASP A 71 -8.45 -6.67 4.82
N THR A 72 -9.55 -6.40 4.13
CA THR A 72 -9.97 -5.06 3.68
C THR A 72 -11.21 -4.56 4.43
N SER A 73 -11.36 -4.97 5.69
CA SER A 73 -12.42 -4.41 6.52
C SER A 73 -12.21 -2.90 6.70
N VAL A 74 -13.31 -2.17 6.91
CA VAL A 74 -13.28 -0.73 7.20
C VAL A 74 -12.36 -0.45 8.39
N GLU A 75 -12.41 -1.29 9.43
CA GLU A 75 -11.54 -1.19 10.60
C GLU A 75 -10.05 -1.30 10.24
N THR A 76 -9.68 -2.29 9.43
CA THR A 76 -8.30 -2.44 8.96
C THR A 76 -7.85 -1.23 8.14
N MET A 77 -8.71 -0.70 7.26
CA MET A 77 -8.42 0.47 6.45
C MET A 77 -8.25 1.74 7.29
N GLU A 78 -9.16 1.98 8.25
CA GLU A 78 -9.04 3.09 9.19
C GLU A 78 -7.75 3.01 10.00
N ASN A 79 -7.39 1.81 10.47
CA ASN A 79 -6.16 1.60 11.21
C ASN A 79 -4.92 1.92 10.37
N VAL A 80 -4.89 1.50 9.09
CA VAL A 80 -3.80 1.85 8.16
C VAL A 80 -3.71 3.36 7.97
N ILE A 81 -4.84 4.04 7.74
CA ILE A 81 -4.87 5.50 7.55
C ILE A 81 -4.39 6.22 8.81
N ARG A 82 -4.91 5.84 9.98
CA ARG A 82 -4.55 6.46 11.28
C ARG A 82 -3.07 6.31 11.62
N GLN A 83 -2.49 5.12 11.42
CA GLN A 83 -1.08 4.87 11.71
C GLN A 83 -0.12 5.70 10.86
N LYS A 84 -0.58 6.12 9.69
CA LYS A 84 0.27 6.67 8.64
C LYS A 84 0.02 8.15 8.37
N ARG A 85 -1.00 8.75 9.00
CA ARG A 85 -1.12 10.21 9.07
C ARG A 85 0.10 10.79 9.77
N SER A 86 0.63 11.90 9.25
CA SER A 86 1.60 12.71 9.99
C SER A 86 0.96 13.13 11.31
N SER A 87 1.68 12.99 12.43
CA SER A 87 1.20 13.40 13.76
C SER A 87 0.95 14.91 13.76
N MET A 88 -0.25 15.29 13.35
CA MET A 88 -0.77 16.63 13.44
C MET A 88 -2.17 16.48 14.03
N ASN A 89 -2.26 16.74 15.33
CA ASN A 89 -3.52 16.81 16.06
C ASN A 89 -4.40 17.86 15.38
N TYR A 90 -5.45 17.43 14.68
CA TYR A 90 -6.57 18.31 14.37
C TYR A 90 -7.85 17.65 14.85
N CYS A 91 -8.46 18.38 15.79
CA CYS A 91 -9.83 18.23 16.23
C CYS A 91 -10.76 18.21 15.02
N TYR A 92 -11.70 17.28 15.02
CA TYR A 92 -12.91 17.44 14.23
C TYR A 92 -13.70 18.59 14.88
N ASP A 93 -13.84 19.70 14.15
CA ASP A 93 -14.99 20.59 14.32
C ASP A 93 -16.18 19.99 13.55
#